data_AF-A0A530AHF5-F1
#
_entry.id   AF-A0A530AHF5-F1
#
_cell.length_a   1.000
_cell.length_b   1.000
_cell.length_c   1.000
_cell.angle_alpha   90.00
_cell.angle_beta   90.00
_cell.angle_gamma   90.00
#
_symmetry.space_group_name_H-M   'P 1'
#
loop_
_entity.id
_entity.type
_entity.pdbx_description
1 polymer ?
#
loop_
_entity_poly.entity_id
_entity_poly.type
_entity_poly.pdbx_seq_one_letter_code
_entity_poly.pdbx_strand_id
1 'polypeptide(L)'
;MPEIARTGSCLCGGVQFRVAGEPRRVGLCHCKDCRKTSGSAFHAYAVWPLQAFEASGITSTYGARSFCPTCGSRVPFVGEEEVEVTIGSLDVAPTEGL
;
A
#
# COMPACT_ATOMS: atom_id res chain seq x y z
N MET A 1 23.39 -9.07 5.04
CA MET A 1 22.21 -8.66 5.84
C MET A 1 21.00 -9.19 5.11
N PRO A 2 20.04 -9.85 5.79
CA PRO A 2 18.84 -10.32 5.09
C PRO A 2 18.11 -9.10 4.49
N GLU A 3 17.66 -9.24 3.26
CA GLU A 3 16.86 -8.24 2.56
C GLU A 3 15.51 -8.13 3.28
N ILE A 4 15.22 -6.95 3.85
CA ILE A 4 13.92 -6.69 4.49
C ILE A 4 12.87 -6.72 3.40
N ALA A 5 11.88 -7.58 3.49
CA ALA A 5 10.79 -7.64 2.53
C ALA A 5 9.45 -7.76 3.25
N ARG A 6 8.46 -7.03 2.76
CA ARG A 6 7.09 -7.02 3.27
C ARG A 6 6.15 -7.38 2.13
N THR A 7 5.20 -8.25 2.39
CA THR A 7 4.13 -8.59 1.44
C THR A 7 2.84 -7.89 1.83
N GLY A 8 1.99 -7.69 0.85
CA GLY A 8 0.65 -7.19 1.06
C GLY A 8 -0.29 -7.67 -0.01
N SER A 9 -1.58 -7.53 0.27
CA SER A 9 -2.64 -7.96 -0.62
C SER A 9 -3.89 -7.10 -0.46
N CYS A 10 -4.78 -7.17 -1.45
CA CYS A 10 -6.15 -6.72 -1.26
C CYS A 10 -6.94 -7.74 -0.41
N LEU A 11 -8.10 -7.34 0.12
CA LEU A 11 -8.91 -8.19 1.00
C LEU A 11 -9.29 -9.55 0.38
N CYS A 12 -9.54 -9.61 -0.94
CA CYS A 12 -9.88 -10.85 -1.61
C CYS A 12 -8.67 -11.65 -2.13
N GLY A 13 -7.45 -11.18 -1.90
CA GLY A 13 -6.21 -11.82 -2.38
C GLY A 13 -5.95 -11.74 -3.89
N GLY A 14 -6.84 -11.09 -4.66
CA GLY A 14 -6.74 -11.00 -6.13
C GLY A 14 -5.68 -10.00 -6.63
N VAL A 15 -5.19 -9.13 -5.74
CA VAL A 15 -4.03 -8.26 -5.96
C VAL A 15 -3.03 -8.58 -4.85
N GLN A 16 -1.80 -8.87 -5.21
CA GLN A 16 -0.71 -9.18 -4.29
C GLN A 16 0.50 -8.34 -4.66
N PHE A 17 1.28 -7.94 -3.67
CA PHE A 17 2.47 -7.13 -3.88
C PHE A 17 3.54 -7.37 -2.83
N ARG A 18 4.76 -6.98 -3.16
CA ARG A 18 5.93 -7.03 -2.29
C ARG A 18 6.70 -5.71 -2.38
N VAL A 19 7.22 -5.27 -1.24
CA VAL A 19 8.21 -4.19 -1.15
C VAL A 19 9.47 -4.66 -0.45
N ALA A 20 10.63 -4.30 -1.00
CA ALA A 20 11.95 -4.61 -0.45
C ALA A 20 12.63 -3.38 0.18
N GLY A 21 13.48 -3.60 1.17
CA GLY A 21 14.19 -2.57 1.92
C GLY A 21 13.30 -1.71 2.82
N GLU A 22 13.88 -0.62 3.33
CA GLU A 22 13.16 0.35 4.14
C GLU A 22 12.45 1.40 3.29
N PRO A 23 11.28 1.89 3.74
CA PRO A 23 10.59 2.98 3.05
C PRO A 23 11.40 4.27 3.13
N ARG A 24 11.33 5.09 2.08
CA ARG A 24 11.89 6.45 2.05
C ARG A 24 11.14 7.39 2.99
N ARG A 25 9.83 7.20 3.13
CA ARG A 25 8.94 7.99 3.98
C ARG A 25 7.83 7.12 4.54
N VAL A 26 7.41 7.43 5.76
CA VAL A 26 6.23 6.87 6.42
C VAL A 26 5.45 8.03 7.01
N GLY A 27 4.12 8.02 6.89
CA GLY A 27 3.31 9.14 7.37
C GLY A 27 1.84 8.80 7.59
N LEU A 28 1.17 9.70 8.31
CA LEU A 28 -0.27 9.72 8.49
C LEU A 28 -0.83 10.96 7.78
N CYS A 29 -1.71 10.78 6.80
CA CYS A 29 -2.36 11.88 6.12
C CYS A 29 -3.80 12.08 6.65
N HIS A 30 -4.11 13.32 7.03
CA HIS A 30 -5.41 13.72 7.58
C HIS A 30 -6.27 14.52 6.60
N CYS A 31 -5.82 14.69 5.35
CA CYS A 31 -6.55 15.48 4.38
C CYS A 31 -7.94 14.87 4.10
N LYS A 32 -8.86 15.71 3.61
CA LYS A 32 -10.25 15.31 3.32
C LYS A 32 -10.31 14.05 2.44
N ASP A 33 -9.49 13.99 1.40
CA ASP A 33 -9.53 12.89 0.45
C ASP A 33 -8.99 11.60 1.07
N CYS A 34 -7.85 11.65 1.76
CA CYS A 34 -7.28 10.49 2.44
C CYS A 34 -8.20 9.92 3.53
N ARG A 35 -8.95 10.77 4.25
CA ARG A 35 -9.99 10.31 5.18
C ARG A 35 -11.17 9.67 4.45
N LYS A 36 -11.64 10.29 3.36
CA LYS A 36 -12.76 9.75 2.56
C LYS A 36 -12.44 8.43 1.88
N THR A 37 -11.21 8.23 1.41
CA THR A 37 -10.82 7.02 0.68
C THR A 37 -10.48 5.87 1.60
N SER A 38 -9.95 6.14 2.79
CA SER A 38 -9.63 5.10 3.78
C SER A 38 -10.81 4.74 4.69
N GLY A 39 -11.80 5.62 4.83
CA GLY A 39 -12.86 5.48 5.84
C GLY A 39 -12.37 5.68 7.28
N SER A 40 -11.10 6.04 7.47
CA SER A 40 -10.45 6.23 8.78
C SER A 40 -10.25 7.71 9.10
N ALA A 41 -9.93 8.02 10.36
CA ALA A 41 -9.51 9.34 10.80
C ALA A 41 -8.22 9.82 10.10
N PHE A 42 -7.43 8.89 9.57
CA PHE A 42 -6.22 9.15 8.80
C PHE A 42 -5.92 7.99 7.83
N HIS A 43 -5.12 8.28 6.80
CA HIS A 43 -4.53 7.26 5.94
C HIS A 43 -3.07 7.07 6.32
N ALA A 44 -2.72 5.86 6.78
CA ALA A 44 -1.34 5.47 7.03
C ALA A 44 -0.69 4.96 5.75
N TYR A 45 0.40 5.59 5.34
CA TYR A 45 1.10 5.29 4.09
C TYR A 45 2.61 5.20 4.30
N ALA A 46 3.26 4.45 3.41
CA ALA A 46 4.70 4.39 3.31
C ALA A 46 5.13 4.35 1.84
N VAL A 47 6.29 4.93 1.54
CA VAL A 47 6.75 5.15 0.16
C VAL A 47 8.06 4.43 -0.08
N TRP A 48 8.12 3.63 -1.15
CA TRP A 48 9.34 2.96 -1.61
C TRP A 48 9.73 3.45 -3.01
N PRO A 49 11.01 3.33 -3.40
CA PRO A 49 11.38 3.50 -4.80
C PRO A 49 10.70 2.44 -5.68
N LEU A 50 10.36 2.78 -6.92
CA LEU A 50 9.69 1.88 -7.86
C LEU A 50 10.42 0.55 -8.04
N GLN A 51 11.75 0.58 -8.14
CA GLN A 51 12.56 -0.64 -8.31
C GLN A 51 12.52 -1.62 -7.14
N ALA A 52 11.99 -1.20 -5.98
CA ALA A 52 11.83 -2.07 -4.81
C ALA A 52 10.43 -2.69 -4.72
N PHE A 53 9.60 -2.54 -5.76
CA PHE A 53 8.20 -2.94 -5.77
C PHE A 53 7.89 -3.94 -6.88
N GLU A 54 7.15 -4.97 -6.51
CA GLU A 54 6.60 -5.96 -7.44
C GLU A 54 5.13 -6.21 -7.09
N ALA A 55 4.28 -6.38 -8.10
CA ALA A 55 2.86 -6.68 -7.90
C ALA A 55 2.28 -7.55 -9.01
N SER A 56 1.20 -8.24 -8.67
CA SER A 56 0.39 -9.03 -9.59
C SER A 56 -1.10 -8.78 -9.33
N GLY A 57 -1.92 -9.16 -10.31
CA GLY A 57 -3.37 -8.97 -10.26
C GLY A 57 -3.84 -7.70 -10.98
N ILE A 58 -5.16 -7.49 -10.98
CA ILE A 58 -5.81 -6.38 -11.70
C ILE A 58 -6.14 -5.26 -10.72
N THR A 59 -5.71 -4.05 -11.05
CA THR A 59 -6.03 -2.84 -10.28
C THR A 59 -6.79 -1.83 -11.14
N SER A 60 -7.73 -1.11 -10.52
CA SER A 60 -8.34 0.09 -11.09
C SER A 60 -7.80 1.33 -10.40
N THR A 61 -7.86 2.49 -11.08
CA THR A 61 -7.35 3.75 -10.55
C THR A 61 -8.39 4.86 -10.55
N TYR A 62 -8.25 5.80 -9.61
CA TYR A 62 -9.02 7.05 -9.56
C TYR A 62 -8.13 8.19 -9.04
N GLY A 63 -7.69 9.07 -9.93
CA GLY A 63 -6.60 10.01 -9.61
C GLY A 63 -5.32 9.25 -9.25
N ALA A 64 -4.54 9.77 -8.29
CA ALA A 64 -3.29 9.16 -7.83
C ALA A 64 -3.51 7.99 -6.84
N ARG A 65 -4.47 7.10 -7.13
CA ARG A 65 -4.93 6.05 -6.20
C ARG A 65 -5.32 4.78 -6.95
N SER A 66 -4.81 3.63 -6.49
CA SER A 66 -5.20 2.29 -6.96
C SER A 66 -6.07 1.53 -5.96
N PHE A 67 -6.93 0.65 -6.47
CA PHE A 67 -7.75 -0.26 -5.67
C PHE A 67 -8.05 -1.56 -6.44
N CYS A 68 -8.37 -2.63 -5.71
CA CYS A 68 -8.84 -3.87 -6.30
C CYS A 68 -10.29 -3.68 -6.81
N PRO A 69 -10.60 -3.93 -8.09
CA PRO A 69 -11.94 -3.77 -8.62
C PRO A 69 -12.94 -4.79 -8.06
N THR A 70 -12.45 -5.91 -7.51
CA THR A 70 -13.30 -6.99 -6.96
C THR A 70 -13.78 -6.70 -5.54
N CYS A 71 -12.88 -6.28 -4.64
CA CYS A 71 -13.22 -6.06 -3.22
C CYS A 71 -13.16 -4.60 -2.77
N GLY A 72 -12.73 -3.68 -3.64
CA GLY A 72 -12.62 -2.25 -3.33
C GLY A 72 -11.44 -1.87 -2.41
N SER A 73 -10.67 -2.83 -1.88
CA SER A 73 -9.53 -2.52 -1.02
C SER A 73 -8.52 -1.64 -1.74
N ARG A 74 -8.01 -0.64 -1.01
CA ARG A 74 -6.88 0.17 -1.44
C ARG A 74 -5.64 -0.70 -1.51
N VAL A 75 -4.91 -0.55 -2.61
CA VAL A 75 -3.62 -1.21 -2.86
C VAL A 75 -2.62 -0.12 -3.27
N PRO A 76 -1.32 -0.45 -3.39
CA PRO A 76 -0.30 0.55 -3.68
C PRO A 76 -0.59 1.33 -4.97
N PHE A 77 -0.36 2.64 -4.93
CA PHE A 77 -0.36 3.48 -6.11
C PHE A 77 1.07 3.57 -6.66
N VAL A 78 1.23 3.24 -7.93
CA VAL A 78 2.53 3.23 -8.61
C VAL A 78 2.66 4.54 -9.40
N GLY A 79 3.55 5.42 -8.95
CA GLY A 79 3.95 6.62 -9.67
C GLY A 79 5.12 6.35 -10.62
N GLU A 80 5.72 7.41 -11.17
CA GLU A 80 6.82 7.30 -12.13
C GLU A 80 8.12 6.78 -11.50
N GLU A 81 8.42 7.20 -10.27
CA GLU A 81 9.68 6.86 -9.58
C GLU A 81 9.48 6.20 -8.22
N GLU A 82 8.27 6.29 -7.66
CA GLU A 82 7.97 5.82 -6.31
C GLU A 82 6.60 5.13 -6.25
N VAL A 83 6.46 4.22 -5.30
CA VAL A 83 5.21 3.56 -4.97
C VAL A 83 4.74 4.02 -3.59
N GLU A 84 3.49 4.45 -3.50
CA GLU A 84 2.82 4.73 -2.21
C GLU A 84 2.02 3.50 -1.80
N VAL A 85 2.45 2.83 -0.73
CA VAL A 85 1.77 1.68 -0.13
C VAL A 85 0.84 2.17 0.97
N THR A 86 -0.42 1.73 0.92
CA THR A 86 -1.32 1.85 2.08
C THR A 86 -0.89 0.81 3.11
N ILE A 87 -0.43 1.24 4.29
CA ILE A 87 0.16 0.32 5.28
C ILE A 87 -0.84 -0.76 5.72
N GLY A 88 -2.13 -0.41 5.80
CA GLY A 88 -3.19 -1.35 6.15
C GLY A 88 -3.46 -2.44 5.11
N SER A 89 -2.80 -2.43 3.94
CA SER A 89 -2.85 -3.52 2.97
C SER A 89 -1.61 -4.42 3.00
N LEU A 90 -0.73 -4.28 3.99
CA LEU A 90 0.35 -5.24 4.27
C LEU A 90 -0.23 -6.45 5.01
N ASP A 91 0.28 -7.65 4.73
CA ASP A 91 -0.28 -8.88 5.28
C ASP A 91 0.07 -9.08 6.77
N VAL A 92 1.19 -8.51 7.23
CA VAL A 92 1.61 -8.54 8.64
C VAL A 92 1.22 -7.23 9.29
N ALA A 93 0.38 -7.30 10.32
CA ALA A 93 -0.01 -6.11 11.06
C ALA A 93 1.18 -5.61 11.91
N PRO A 94 1.37 -4.29 12.07
CA PRO A 94 2.35 -3.75 13.01
C PRO A 94 2.17 -4.20 14.47
N THR A 95 1.02 -4.79 14.80
CA THR A 95 0.66 -5.30 16.13
C THR A 95 0.87 -6.80 16.30
N GLU A 96 1.15 -7.55 15.23
CA GLU A 96 1.42 -8.99 15.37
C GLU A 96 2.78 -9.22 16.05
N GLY A 97 2.77 -9.97 17.14
CA GLY A 97 3.97 -10.24 17.96
C GLY A 97 4.14 -9.36 19.20
N LEU A 98 3.11 -8.58 19.57
CA LEU A 98 2.97 -7.91 20.88
C LEU A 98 2.19 -8.78 21.87
#